data_AF-V4B0Z8-F1
#
_entry.id   AF-V4B0Z8-F1
#
_cell.length_a   1.000
_cell.length_b   1.000
_cell.length_c   1.000
_cell.angle_alpha   90.00
_cell.angle_beta   90.00
_cell.angle_gamma   90.00
#
_symmetry.space_group_name_H-M   'P 1'
#
loop_
_entity.id
_entity.type
_entity.pdbx_description
1 polymer ?
#
loop_
_entity_poly.entity_id
_entity_poly.type
_entity_poly.pdbx_seq_one_letter_code
_entity_poly.pdbx_strand_id
1 'polypeptide(L)'
;GDRAHKPFICSDADVCSIDLDGTEDYIVLACDGVWDVVEPNDVPELVYNHIQQTKGDRTRTAHRIVEVAKESGSNDNISVIVVFLR
;
A
#
# COMPACT_ATOMS: atom_id res chain seq x y z
N GLY A 1 5.26 -20.08 8.67
CA GLY A 1 5.33 -20.99 7.52
C GLY A 1 6.66 -21.71 7.50
N ASP A 2 7.04 -22.21 6.32
CA ASP A 2 8.43 -22.52 5.95
C ASP A 2 9.23 -23.39 6.91
N ARG A 3 8.58 -24.42 7.47
CA ARG A 3 9.20 -25.34 8.44
C ARG A 3 10.51 -25.94 7.95
N ALA A 4 10.60 -26.26 6.66
CA ALA A 4 11.79 -26.87 6.04
C ALA A 4 13.01 -25.93 6.00
N HIS A 5 12.81 -24.61 6.14
CA HIS A 5 13.87 -23.60 6.03
C HIS A 5 14.29 -23.02 7.39
N LYS A 6 13.81 -23.60 8.50
CA LYS A 6 14.25 -23.22 9.86
C LYS A 6 15.69 -23.74 10.09
N PRO A 7 16.57 -22.96 10.76
CA PRO A 7 16.28 -21.70 11.46
C PRO A 7 16.53 -20.43 10.63
N PHE A 8 16.88 -20.54 9.34
CA PHE A 8 17.28 -19.39 8.52
C PHE A 8 16.12 -18.43 8.22
N ILE A 9 14.90 -18.94 8.12
CA ILE A 9 13.67 -18.13 8.01
C ILE A 9 13.00 -18.04 9.37
N CYS A 10 12.95 -16.86 9.98
CA CYS A 10 12.26 -16.63 11.26
C CYS A 10 10.76 -16.32 11.04
N SER A 11 9.95 -16.51 12.09
CA SER A 11 8.55 -16.07 12.14
C SER A 11 8.34 -14.89 13.07
N ASP A 12 9.42 -14.35 13.63
CA ASP A 12 9.38 -13.14 14.44
C ASP A 12 9.24 -11.96 13.48
N ALA A 13 8.22 -11.13 13.72
CA ALA A 13 7.93 -9.97 12.90
C ALA A 13 8.61 -8.73 13.49
N ASP A 14 9.01 -7.80 12.62
CA ASP A 14 9.37 -6.46 13.05
C ASP A 14 8.12 -5.71 13.52
N VAL A 15 8.22 -5.07 14.69
CA VAL A 15 7.12 -4.34 15.30
C VAL A 15 7.52 -2.89 15.50
N CYS A 16 6.68 -1.99 15.02
CA CYS A 16 6.80 -0.55 15.24
C CYS A 16 5.47 -0.02 15.79
N SER A 17 5.53 1.03 16.59
CA SER A 17 4.36 1.77 17.06
C SER A 17 4.61 3.25 16.82
N ILE A 18 3.61 3.91 16.23
CA ILE A 18 3.66 5.33 15.88
C ILE A 18 2.42 5.96 16.50
N ASP A 19 2.61 6.95 17.36
CA ASP A 19 1.52 7.73 17.93
C ASP A 19 1.00 8.68 16.85
N LEU A 20 -0.32 8.71 16.68
CA LEU A 20 -0.97 9.62 15.74
C LEU A 20 -1.06 11.00 16.37
N ASP A 21 -0.48 12.01 15.74
CA ASP A 21 -0.62 13.41 16.15
C ASP A 21 -1.81 14.12 15.47
N GLY A 22 -2.49 13.36 14.61
CA GLY A 22 -3.66 13.78 13.91
C GLY A 22 -3.34 14.50 12.62
N THR A 23 -2.07 14.66 12.21
CA THR A 23 -1.67 15.20 10.89
C THR A 23 -1.73 14.17 9.77
N GLU A 24 -1.88 12.89 10.11
CA GLU A 24 -1.89 11.79 9.18
C GLU A 24 -3.22 11.74 8.40
N ASP A 25 -3.15 11.45 7.10
CA ASP A 25 -4.35 11.39 6.25
C ASP A 25 -4.85 9.94 6.05
N TYR A 26 -3.94 9.00 5.82
CA TYR A 26 -4.26 7.60 5.54
C TYR A 26 -3.05 6.68 5.71
N ILE A 27 -3.31 5.36 5.74
CA ILE A 27 -2.32 4.29 5.69
C ILE A 27 -2.58 3.46 4.43
N VAL A 28 -1.51 3.11 3.70
CA VAL A 28 -1.56 2.16 2.59
C VAL A 28 -0.82 0.88 2.98
N LEU A 29 -1.51 -0.25 2.91
CA LEU A 29 -0.90 -1.58 2.99
C LEU A 29 -1.02 -2.25 1.64
N ALA A 30 0.09 -2.74 1.10
CA ALA A 30 0.11 -3.46 -0.17
C ALA A 30 1.20 -4.54 -0.18
N CYS A 31 1.04 -5.54 -1.04
CA CYS A 31 2.07 -6.53 -1.31
C CYS A 31 3.17 -5.99 -2.24
N ASP A 32 4.25 -6.75 -2.38
CA ASP A 32 5.37 -6.57 -3.31
C ASP A 32 4.92 -6.32 -4.76
N GLY A 33 3.85 -6.96 -5.22
CA GLY A 33 3.26 -6.68 -6.53
C GLY A 33 2.91 -5.20 -6.80
N VAL A 34 2.80 -4.36 -5.76
CA VAL A 34 2.77 -2.89 -5.90
C VAL A 34 4.17 -2.29 -5.76
N TRP A 35 4.87 -2.58 -4.66
CA TRP A 35 6.11 -1.91 -4.29
C TRP A 35 7.31 -2.23 -5.17
N ASP A 36 7.24 -3.30 -5.97
CA ASP A 36 8.25 -3.63 -6.97
C ASP A 36 8.22 -2.68 -8.18
N VAL A 37 7.10 -1.97 -8.41
CA VAL A 37 6.90 -1.12 -9.60
C VAL A 37 6.36 0.28 -9.29
N VAL A 38 6.00 0.56 -8.04
CA VAL A 38 5.51 1.87 -7.58
C VAL A 38 6.36 2.33 -6.40
N GLU A 39 6.98 3.50 -6.53
CA GLU A 39 7.75 4.10 -5.43
C GLU A 39 6.83 4.58 -4.31
N PRO A 40 7.13 4.29 -3.03
CA PRO A 40 6.30 4.73 -1.90
C PRO A 40 6.05 6.24 -1.86
N ASN A 41 7.01 7.05 -2.30
CA ASN A 41 6.91 8.50 -2.32
C ASN A 41 5.96 9.04 -3.41
N ASP A 42 5.58 8.24 -4.39
CA ASP A 42 4.66 8.63 -5.47
C ASP A 42 3.19 8.37 -5.09
N VAL A 43 2.96 7.47 -4.12
CA VAL A 43 1.60 7.10 -3.67
C VAL A 43 0.78 8.31 -3.18
N PRO A 44 1.34 9.28 -2.44
CA PRO A 44 0.58 10.46 -2.04
C PRO A 44 0.01 11.27 -3.19
N GLU A 45 0.78 11.44 -4.27
CA GLU A 45 0.31 12.13 -5.45
C GLU A 45 -0.80 11.33 -6.15
N LEU A 46 -0.65 10.00 -6.24
CA LEU A 46 -1.68 9.12 -6.83
C LEU A 46 -3.00 9.18 -6.07
N VAL A 47 -2.95 9.12 -4.73
CA VAL A 47 -4.13 9.20 -3.87
C VAL A 47 -4.79 10.57 -3.99
N TYR A 48 -4.00 11.64 -3.90
CA TYR A 48 -4.52 13.01 -4.00
C TYR A 48 -5.18 13.26 -5.36
N ASN A 49 -4.52 12.90 -6.46
CA ASN A 49 -5.05 13.07 -7.81
C ASN A 49 -6.35 12.27 -8.02
N HIS A 50 -6.43 11.05 -7.49
CA HIS A 50 -7.66 10.25 -7.55
C HIS A 50 -8.82 10.97 -6.86
N ILE A 51 -8.62 11.40 -5.61
CA ILE A 51 -9.66 12.06 -4.80
C ILE A 51 -10.13 13.37 -5.47
N GLN A 52 -9.21 14.15 -6.04
CA GLN A 52 -9.56 15.38 -6.77
C GLN A 52 -10.43 15.08 -8.01
N GLN A 53 -10.04 14.07 -8.80
CA GLN A 53 -10.78 13.70 -10.02
C GLN A 53 -12.15 13.09 -9.73
N THR A 54 -12.30 12.39 -8.60
CA THR A 54 -13.56 11.74 -8.20
C THR A 54 -14.43 12.61 -7.30
N LYS A 55 -14.11 13.90 -7.15
CA LYS A 55 -14.84 14.86 -6.30
C LYS A 55 -14.96 14.41 -4.84
N GLY A 56 -13.90 13.81 -4.31
CA GLY A 56 -13.82 13.39 -2.92
C GLY A 56 -14.17 11.91 -2.67
N ASP A 57 -14.48 11.13 -3.71
CA ASP A 57 -14.74 9.70 -3.53
C ASP A 57 -13.44 8.93 -3.26
N ARG A 58 -13.37 8.40 -2.05
CA ARG A 58 -12.23 7.65 -1.51
C ARG A 58 -12.34 6.14 -1.73
N THR A 59 -13.52 5.64 -2.07
CA THR A 59 -13.83 4.19 -2.08
C THR A 59 -13.00 3.40 -3.09
N ARG A 60 -12.57 4.04 -4.18
CA ARG A 60 -11.79 3.40 -5.26
C ARG A 60 -10.31 3.75 -5.25
N THR A 61 -9.81 4.38 -4.19
CA THR A 61 -8.38 4.74 -4.07
C THR A 61 -7.48 3.51 -4.16
N ALA A 62 -7.81 2.43 -3.44
CA ALA A 62 -7.07 1.17 -3.52
C ALA A 62 -7.08 0.58 -4.94
N HIS A 63 -8.23 0.66 -5.63
CA HIS A 63 -8.35 0.21 -7.02
C HIS A 63 -7.44 1.01 -7.96
N ARG A 64 -7.33 2.33 -7.74
CA ARG A 64 -6.44 3.16 -8.55
C ARG A 64 -4.97 2.77 -8.37
N ILE A 65 -4.54 2.48 -7.15
CA ILE A 65 -3.16 2.01 -6.89
C ILE A 65 -2.92 0.66 -7.60
N VAL A 66 -3.89 -0.25 -7.57
CA VAL A 66 -3.82 -1.53 -8.30
C VAL A 66 -3.68 -1.31 -9.81
N GLU A 67 -4.43 -0.37 -10.39
CA GLU A 67 -4.32 -0.03 -11.82
C GLU A 67 -2.93 0.52 -12.17
N VAL A 68 -2.40 1.44 -11.36
CA VAL A 68 -1.06 1.99 -11.57
C VAL A 68 -0.01 0.89 -11.54
N ALA A 69 -0.05 -0.02 -10.56
CA ALA A 69 0.89 -1.12 -10.49
C ALA A 69 0.82 -2.04 -11.74
N LYS A 70 -0.38 -2.28 -12.28
CA LYS A 70 -0.55 -3.02 -13.55
C LYS A 70 0.01 -2.25 -14.75
N GLU A 71 -0.29 -0.95 -14.83
CA GLU A 71 0.19 -0.06 -15.89
C GLU A 71 1.73 0.05 -15.89
N SER A 72 2.34 0.02 -14.70
CA SER A 72 3.79 0.00 -14.49
C SER A 72 4.44 -1.37 -14.75
N GLY A 73 3.66 -2.39 -15.13
CA GLY A 73 4.18 -3.68 -15.58
C GLY A 73 4.34 -4.75 -14.49
N SER A 74 3.65 -4.63 -13.36
CA SER A 74 3.63 -5.69 -12.36
C SER A 74 3.05 -6.99 -12.94
N ASN A 75 3.77 -8.09 -12.69
CA ASN A 75 3.37 -9.44 -13.11
C ASN A 75 2.99 -10.34 -11.93
N ASP A 76 2.90 -9.77 -10.72
CA ASP A 76 2.54 -10.50 -9.51
C ASP A 76 1.04 -10.31 -9.15
N ASN A 77 0.60 -10.96 -8.08
CA ASN A 77 -0.65 -10.68 -7.42
C ASN A 77 -0.58 -9.29 -6.77
N ILE A 78 -1.62 -8.49 -6.97
CA ILE A 78 -1.68 -7.11 -6.50
C ILE A 78 -2.85 -6.99 -5.53
N SER A 79 -2.54 -6.72 -4.27
CA SER A 79 -3.52 -6.50 -3.19
C SER A 79 -3.18 -5.20 -2.46
N VAL A 80 -4.18 -4.35 -2.28
CA VAL A 80 -4.02 -3.03 -1.65
C VAL A 80 -5.17 -2.76 -0.69
N ILE A 81 -4.85 -2.23 0.48
CA ILE A 81 -5.78 -1.70 1.47
C ILE A 81 -5.40 -0.25 1.72
N VAL A 82 -6.38 0.65 1.68
CA VAL A 82 -6.21 2.06 2.06
C VAL A 82 -7.14 2.34 3.23
N VAL A 83 -6.57 2.81 4.34
CA VAL A 83 -7.31 3.18 5.55
C VAL A 83 -7.20 4.68 5.74
N PHE A 84 -8.32 5.40 5.59
CA PHE A 84 -8.36 6.83 5.86
C PHE A 84 -8.49 7.08 7.36
N LEU A 85 -7.65 7.95 7.91
CA LEU A 85 -7.62 8.29 9.33
C LEU A 85 -8.44 9.55 9.65
N ARG A 86 -8.93 10.23 8.62
CA ARG A 86 -9.76 11.44 8.66
C ARG A 86 -10.90 11.35 7.66
#